data_AF-A0A924EV36-F1
#
_entry.id   AF-A0A924EV36-F1
#
_cell.length_a   1.000
_cell.length_b   1.000
_cell.length_c   1.000
_cell.angle_alpha   90.00
_cell.angle_beta   90.00
_cell.angle_gamma   90.00
#
_symmetry.space_group_name_H-M   'P 1'
#
loop_
_entity.id
_entity.type
_entity.pdbx_description
1 polymer ?
#
loop_
_entity_poly.entity_id
_entity_poly.type
_entity_poly.pdbx_seq_one_letter_code
_entity_poly.pdbx_strand_id
1 'polypeptide(L)'
;MEATDPAHLDPAHLDDADMEPAPVRRLRREALGQDVLLFCGAFTVGALLYAAVRAVHAASTGAPGGDDFWSISLSDNLVLSGLVAGELFLIWNNGWRQGLRGHSIGKHRVGLAVVDVVDGTPTGRVRGLLRGVLTAVLLDLAAAAVPIGLPTVLRRLTPDSWHVGGAAY
;
A
#
# COMPACT_ATOMS: atom_id res chain seq x y z
N MET A 1 -41.67 45.04 -37.76
CA MET A 1 -41.62 43.62 -37.36
C MET A 1 -40.14 43.26 -37.38
N GLU A 2 -39.47 43.53 -36.27
CA GLU A 2 -38.01 43.47 -36.15
C GLU A 2 -37.66 42.17 -35.44
N ALA A 3 -36.95 41.29 -36.16
CA ALA A 3 -36.59 39.97 -35.67
C ALA A 3 -35.50 40.12 -34.61
N THR A 4 -35.83 39.75 -33.37
CA THR A 4 -34.90 39.72 -32.24
C THR A 4 -33.86 38.64 -32.47
N ASP A 5 -32.60 39.05 -32.43
CA ASP A 5 -31.40 38.22 -32.55
C ASP A 5 -31.36 37.16 -31.42
N PRO A 6 -31.32 35.85 -31.71
CA PRO A 6 -31.23 34.82 -30.69
C PRO A 6 -29.80 34.77 -30.14
N ALA A 7 -29.63 35.37 -28.97
CA ALA A 7 -28.67 35.01 -27.94
C ALA A 7 -27.40 34.30 -28.44
N HIS A 8 -26.35 35.09 -28.66
CA HIS A 8 -24.97 34.60 -28.62
C HIS A 8 -24.69 34.04 -27.21
N LEU A 9 -25.04 32.78 -27.00
CA LEU A 9 -24.66 32.01 -25.82
C LEU A 9 -23.18 31.68 -25.95
N ASP A 10 -22.35 32.42 -25.20
CA ASP A 10 -20.95 32.10 -24.99
C ASP A 10 -20.86 30.79 -24.17
N PRO A 11 -20.37 29.68 -24.74
CA PRO A 11 -20.29 28.40 -24.04
C PRO A 11 -19.19 28.36 -22.96
N ALA A 12 -18.40 29.43 -22.81
CA ALA A 12 -17.26 29.46 -21.90
C ALA A 12 -17.59 29.62 -20.41
N HIS A 13 -18.87 29.74 -20.01
CA HIS A 13 -19.26 29.98 -18.60
C HIS A 13 -19.89 28.77 -17.89
N LEU A 14 -19.93 27.57 -18.48
CA LEU A 14 -20.63 26.42 -17.88
C LEU A 14 -19.78 25.42 -17.09
N ASP A 15 -18.49 25.67 -16.85
CA ASP A 15 -17.62 24.59 -16.32
C ASP A 15 -17.19 24.69 -14.85
N ASP A 16 -17.45 25.79 -14.12
CA ASP A 16 -16.91 25.94 -12.75
C ASP A 16 -17.96 26.00 -11.62
N ALA A 17 -19.26 25.96 -11.91
CA ALA A 17 -20.29 26.31 -10.90
C ALA A 17 -21.01 25.13 -10.19
N ASP A 18 -20.98 23.89 -10.69
CA ASP A 18 -21.87 22.83 -10.19
C ASP A 18 -21.17 21.50 -9.78
N MET A 19 -19.86 21.49 -9.59
CA MET A 19 -19.20 20.34 -8.94
C MET A 19 -19.41 20.42 -7.43
N GLU A 20 -20.54 19.90 -6.94
CA GLU A 20 -20.66 19.60 -5.51
C GLU A 20 -19.40 18.84 -5.07
N PRO A 21 -18.66 19.33 -4.06
CA PRO A 21 -17.44 18.69 -3.62
C PRO A 21 -17.76 17.25 -3.25
N ALA A 22 -17.09 16.30 -3.89
CA ALA A 22 -17.34 14.88 -3.69
C ALA A 22 -17.34 14.55 -2.19
N PRO A 23 -18.30 13.75 -1.70
CA PRO A 23 -18.43 13.51 -0.28
C PRO A 23 -17.11 12.94 0.27
N VAL A 24 -16.63 13.46 1.40
CA VAL A 24 -15.32 13.11 2.01
C VAL A 24 -15.11 11.60 2.11
N ARG A 25 -16.18 10.83 2.33
CA ARG A 25 -16.16 9.36 2.36
C ARG A 25 -15.69 8.75 1.03
N ARG A 26 -16.09 9.30 -0.11
CA ARG A 26 -15.67 8.88 -1.45
C ARG A 26 -14.18 9.15 -1.65
N LEU A 27 -13.72 10.37 -1.36
CA LEU A 27 -12.30 10.74 -1.45
C LEU A 27 -11.41 9.85 -0.58
N ARG A 28 -11.85 9.50 0.64
CA ARG A 28 -11.13 8.57 1.53
C ARG A 28 -11.02 7.16 0.94
N ARG A 29 -12.08 6.67 0.29
CA ARG A 29 -12.07 5.35 -0.38
C ARG A 29 -11.14 5.34 -1.58
N GLU A 30 -11.15 6.42 -2.36
CA GLU A 30 -10.27 6.55 -3.51
C GLU A 30 -8.79 6.65 -3.11
N ALA A 31 -8.49 7.47 -2.10
CA ALA A 31 -7.15 7.52 -1.50
C ALA A 31 -6.68 6.15 -1.01
N LEU A 32 -7.56 5.43 -0.30
CA LEU A 32 -7.26 4.07 0.19
C LEU A 32 -6.98 3.12 -0.98
N GLY A 33 -7.82 3.14 -2.03
CA GLY A 33 -7.63 2.31 -3.21
C GLY A 33 -6.29 2.57 -3.89
N GLN A 34 -5.89 3.83 -4.02
CA GLN A 34 -4.60 4.20 -4.58
C GLN A 34 -3.42 3.74 -3.70
N ASP A 35 -3.51 3.92 -2.38
CA ASP A 35 -2.47 3.44 -1.46
C ASP A 35 -2.37 1.91 -1.46
N VAL A 36 -3.49 1.18 -1.60
CA VAL A 36 -3.52 -0.29 -1.76
C VAL A 36 -2.85 -0.71 -3.06
N LEU A 37 -3.14 -0.04 -4.19
CA LEU A 37 -2.49 -0.36 -5.47
C LEU A 37 -0.98 -0.15 -5.40
N LEU A 38 -0.52 0.91 -4.73
CA LEU A 38 0.91 1.16 -4.54
C LEU A 38 1.55 0.11 -3.62
N PHE A 39 0.84 -0.33 -2.58
CA PHE A 39 1.28 -1.46 -1.75
C PHE A 39 1.42 -2.74 -2.58
N CYS A 40 0.42 -3.09 -3.38
CA CYS A 40 0.48 -4.24 -4.29
C CYS A 40 1.64 -4.12 -5.28
N GLY A 41 1.92 -2.92 -5.78
CA GLY A 41 3.08 -2.63 -6.62
C GLY A 41 4.40 -2.88 -5.89
N ALA A 42 4.56 -2.34 -4.68
CA ALA A 42 5.75 -2.55 -3.84
C ALA A 42 5.95 -4.05 -3.49
N PHE A 43 4.87 -4.74 -3.15
CA PHE A 43 4.87 -6.19 -2.92
C PHE A 43 5.36 -6.96 -4.15
N THR A 44 4.79 -6.66 -5.32
CA THR A 44 5.15 -7.34 -6.57
C THR A 44 6.61 -7.10 -6.92
N VAL A 45 7.10 -5.87 -6.74
CA VAL A 45 8.53 -5.54 -6.94
C VAL A 45 9.41 -6.34 -5.98
N GLY A 46 9.07 -6.44 -4.70
CA GLY A 46 9.82 -7.22 -3.72
C GLY A 46 9.89 -8.71 -4.04
N ALA A 47 8.78 -9.29 -4.49
CA ALA A 47 8.72 -10.68 -4.95
C ALA A 47 9.58 -10.89 -6.22
N LEU A 48 9.44 -10.01 -7.21
CA LEU A 48 10.22 -10.09 -8.46
C LEU A 48 11.72 -9.97 -8.22
N LEU A 49 12.15 -9.06 -7.35
CA LEU A 49 13.57 -8.90 -6.99
C LEU A 49 14.14 -10.18 -6.36
N TYR A 50 13.40 -10.80 -5.44
CA TYR A 50 13.81 -12.07 -4.84
C TYR A 50 13.92 -13.18 -5.89
N ALA A 51 12.91 -13.33 -6.76
CA ALA A 51 12.94 -14.32 -7.83
C ALA A 51 14.14 -14.12 -8.76
N ALA A 52 14.42 -12.88 -9.16
CA ALA A 52 15.55 -12.54 -10.01
C ALA A 52 16.89 -12.88 -9.35
N VAL A 53 17.09 -12.49 -8.09
CA VAL A 53 18.32 -12.79 -7.33
C VAL A 53 18.53 -14.30 -7.21
N ARG A 54 17.47 -15.07 -6.92
CA ARG A 54 17.54 -16.53 -6.81
C ARG A 54 17.87 -17.19 -8.15
N ALA A 55 17.26 -16.73 -9.24
CA ALA A 55 17.55 -17.22 -10.58
C ALA A 55 19.02 -16.98 -10.99
N VAL A 56 19.55 -15.78 -10.71
CA VAL A 56 20.96 -15.46 -10.97
C VAL A 56 21.90 -16.32 -10.11
N HIS A 57 21.55 -16.55 -8.85
CA HIS A 57 22.34 -17.41 -7.96
C HIS A 57 22.37 -18.87 -8.43
N ALA A 58 21.24 -19.41 -8.87
CA ALA A 58 21.16 -20.76 -9.43
C ALA A 58 22.00 -20.88 -10.72
N ALA A 59 21.91 -19.89 -11.61
CA ALA A 59 22.68 -19.87 -12.85
C ALA A 59 24.21 -19.77 -12.62
N SER A 60 24.65 -19.04 -11.59
CA SER A 60 26.07 -18.81 -11.31
C SER A 60 26.77 -19.96 -10.58
N THR A 61 26.04 -20.74 -9.80
CA THR A 61 26.61 -21.84 -8.99
C THR A 61 26.69 -23.17 -9.73
N GLY A 62 26.05 -23.29 -10.91
CA GLY A 62 26.14 -24.49 -11.76
C GLY A 62 25.64 -25.77 -11.09
N ALA A 63 24.88 -25.67 -10.00
CA ALA A 63 24.46 -26.80 -9.18
C ALA A 63 23.52 -27.72 -9.98
N PRO A 64 23.89 -28.99 -10.24
CA PRO A 64 22.99 -29.95 -10.85
C PRO A 64 21.94 -30.36 -9.82
N GLY A 65 20.76 -29.73 -9.89
CA GLY A 65 19.57 -30.08 -9.09
C GLY A 65 19.16 -29.11 -7.97
N GLY A 66 19.64 -27.86 -7.95
CA GLY A 66 19.51 -27.00 -6.76
C GLY A 66 18.18 -26.25 -6.57
N ASP A 67 17.63 -25.62 -7.60
CA ASP A 67 16.40 -24.83 -7.51
C ASP A 67 15.79 -24.63 -8.89
N ASP A 68 14.77 -25.42 -9.24
CA ASP A 68 14.02 -25.21 -10.48
C ASP A 68 13.12 -23.96 -10.35
N PHE A 69 12.70 -23.39 -11.48
CA PHE A 69 11.78 -22.23 -11.52
C PHE A 69 10.56 -22.41 -10.59
N TRP A 70 10.06 -23.65 -10.48
CA TRP A 70 8.96 -24.02 -9.60
C TRP A 70 9.31 -23.94 -8.10
N SER A 71 10.52 -24.31 -7.68
CA SER A 71 10.93 -24.20 -6.27
C SER A 71 11.06 -22.73 -5.85
N ILE A 72 11.52 -21.87 -6.76
CA ILE A 72 11.63 -20.42 -6.52
C ILE A 72 10.23 -19.79 -6.46
N SER A 73 9.36 -20.11 -7.42
CA SER A 73 8.02 -19.54 -7.55
C SER A 73 7.06 -19.97 -6.44
N LEU A 74 7.27 -21.16 -5.86
CA LEU A 74 6.48 -21.68 -4.74
C LEU A 74 7.15 -21.46 -3.37
N SER A 75 8.28 -20.76 -3.31
CA SER A 75 8.98 -20.56 -2.04
C SER A 75 8.26 -19.57 -1.14
N ASP A 76 8.15 -19.91 0.16
CA ASP A 76 7.66 -18.99 1.19
C ASP A 76 8.43 -17.68 1.25
N ASN A 77 9.72 -17.74 0.89
CA ASN A 77 10.60 -16.57 0.83
C ASN A 77 10.18 -15.56 -0.25
N LEU A 78 9.53 -16.01 -1.34
CA LEU A 78 9.01 -15.12 -2.38
C LEU A 78 7.87 -14.26 -1.85
N VAL A 79 6.91 -14.89 -1.18
CA VAL A 79 5.78 -14.19 -0.56
C VAL A 79 6.29 -13.28 0.56
N LEU A 80 7.21 -13.78 1.39
CA LEU A 80 7.82 -13.01 2.47
C LEU A 80 8.58 -11.78 1.95
N SER A 81 9.35 -11.90 0.87
CA SER A 81 10.08 -10.75 0.32
C SER A 81 9.13 -9.69 -0.22
N GLY A 82 8.03 -10.11 -0.85
CA GLY A 82 6.95 -9.22 -1.24
C GLY A 82 6.31 -8.52 -0.03
N LEU A 83 5.97 -9.26 1.02
CA LEU A 83 5.38 -8.70 2.24
C LEU A 83 6.31 -7.66 2.88
N VAL A 84 7.59 -7.99 3.06
CA VAL A 84 8.59 -7.06 3.62
C VAL A 84 8.67 -5.78 2.78
N ALA A 85 8.72 -5.88 1.44
CA ALA A 85 8.74 -4.69 0.58
C ALA A 85 7.46 -3.85 0.70
N GLY A 86 6.30 -4.50 0.75
CA GLY A 86 5.00 -3.86 0.96
C GLY A 86 4.91 -3.15 2.32
N GLU A 87 5.37 -3.77 3.39
CA GLU A 87 5.39 -3.20 4.74
C GLU A 87 6.31 -2.00 4.86
N LEU A 88 7.54 -2.10 4.32
CA LEU A 88 8.46 -0.98 4.24
C LEU A 88 7.81 0.19 3.49
N PHE A 89 7.08 -0.10 2.41
CA PHE A 89 6.31 0.92 1.70
C PHE A 89 5.22 1.53 2.58
N LEU A 90 4.48 0.75 3.38
CA LEU A 90 3.46 1.31 4.31
C LEU A 90 4.09 2.20 5.37
N ILE A 91 5.18 1.75 6.00
CA ILE A 91 5.91 2.52 7.02
C ILE A 91 6.39 3.85 6.44
N TRP A 92 6.94 3.83 5.22
CA TRP A 92 7.36 5.05 4.55
C TRP A 92 6.18 5.92 4.12
N ASN A 93 5.25 5.41 3.31
CA ASN A 93 4.18 6.20 2.69
C ASN A 93 3.14 6.68 3.70
N ASN A 94 2.62 5.77 4.54
CA ASN A 94 1.55 6.08 5.50
C ASN A 94 2.10 6.55 6.84
N GLY A 95 3.35 6.20 7.18
CA GLY A 95 3.99 6.65 8.40
C GLY A 95 4.82 7.91 8.21
N TRP A 96 6.03 7.75 7.68
CA TRP A 96 7.01 8.83 7.57
C TRP A 96 6.55 9.99 6.68
N ARG A 97 6.13 9.70 5.45
CA ARG A 97 5.71 10.71 4.46
C ARG A 97 4.44 11.43 4.92
N GLN A 98 3.46 10.71 5.43
CA GLN A 98 2.24 11.31 5.96
C GLN A 98 2.53 12.14 7.23
N GLY A 99 3.40 11.69 8.12
CA GLY A 99 3.80 12.48 9.29
C GLY A 99 4.53 13.78 8.93
N LEU A 100 5.26 13.80 7.82
CA LEU A 100 5.97 14.96 7.30
C LEU A 100 5.09 15.93 6.51
N ARG A 101 4.28 15.41 5.60
CA ARG A 101 3.55 16.20 4.59
C ARG A 101 2.05 16.30 4.87
N GLY A 102 1.56 15.58 5.87
CA GLY A 102 0.14 15.41 6.15
C GLY A 102 -0.54 14.37 5.26
N HIS A 103 0.09 13.89 4.18
CA HIS A 103 -0.61 13.01 3.23
C HIS A 103 0.24 11.82 2.77
N SER A 104 -0.42 10.69 2.51
CA SER A 104 0.12 9.56 1.73
C SER A 104 0.05 9.88 0.23
N ILE A 105 0.62 9.06 -0.65
CA ILE A 105 0.56 9.31 -2.10
C ILE A 105 -0.89 9.30 -2.58
N GLY A 106 -1.70 8.33 -2.14
CA GLY A 106 -3.12 8.27 -2.50
C GLY A 106 -3.89 9.51 -2.02
N LYS A 107 -3.69 9.91 -0.76
CA LYS A 107 -4.34 11.11 -0.20
C LYS A 107 -3.95 12.39 -0.94
N HIS A 108 -2.70 12.50 -1.37
CA HIS A 108 -2.23 13.66 -2.14
C HIS A 108 -3.02 13.84 -3.44
N ARG A 109 -3.27 12.75 -4.16
CA ARG A 109 -3.95 12.77 -5.46
C ARG A 109 -5.42 13.19 -5.38
N VAL A 110 -6.06 12.97 -4.22
CA VAL A 110 -7.46 13.34 -3.97
C VAL A 110 -7.59 14.61 -3.11
N GLY A 111 -6.50 15.34 -2.87
CA GLY A 111 -6.51 16.58 -2.09
C GLY A 111 -6.78 16.41 -0.59
N LEU A 112 -6.55 15.21 -0.03
CA LEU A 112 -6.72 14.95 1.40
C LEU A 112 -5.41 15.12 2.16
N ALA A 113 -5.51 15.71 3.36
CA ALA A 113 -4.42 15.80 4.32
C ALA A 113 -4.90 15.38 5.72
N VAL A 114 -3.95 14.87 6.50
CA VAL A 114 -4.06 14.48 7.90
C VAL A 114 -3.20 15.45 8.69
N VAL A 115 -3.88 16.38 9.35
CA VAL A 115 -3.28 17.47 10.10
C VAL A 115 -3.76 17.41 11.55
N ASP A 116 -3.03 18.06 12.44
CA ASP A 116 -3.48 18.31 13.80
C ASP A 116 -4.70 19.24 13.78
N VAL A 117 -5.65 19.00 14.69
CA VAL A 117 -6.91 19.76 14.76
C VAL A 117 -6.68 21.16 15.32
N VAL A 118 -5.64 21.35 16.13
CA VAL A 118 -5.36 22.61 16.83
C VAL A 118 -4.72 23.63 15.88
N ASP A 119 -3.67 23.25 15.16
CA ASP A 119 -2.83 24.17 14.40
C ASP A 119 -2.79 23.89 12.89
N GLY A 120 -3.46 22.84 12.41
CA GLY A 120 -3.50 22.47 11.00
C GLY A 120 -2.15 21.98 10.46
N THR A 121 -1.15 21.74 11.32
CA THR A 121 0.16 21.25 10.91
C THR A 121 0.17 19.74 10.70
N PRO A 122 1.11 19.18 9.91
CA PRO A 122 1.29 17.74 9.83
C PRO A 122 1.54 17.12 11.20
N THR A 123 1.04 15.90 11.40
CA THR A 123 1.05 15.18 12.70
C THR A 123 2.44 14.93 13.30
N GLY A 124 3.52 15.17 12.53
CA GLY A 124 4.90 15.05 12.96
C GLY A 124 5.52 13.68 12.63
N ARG A 125 6.85 13.68 12.49
CA ARG A 125 7.63 12.51 12.04
C ARG A 125 7.46 11.29 12.94
N VAL A 126 7.55 11.48 14.26
CA VAL A 126 7.52 10.38 15.24
C VAL A 126 6.14 9.74 15.29
N ARG A 127 5.08 10.55 15.45
CA ARG A 127 3.69 10.06 15.46
C ARG A 127 3.32 9.39 14.13
N GLY A 128 3.76 9.98 13.01
CA GLY A 128 3.63 9.37 11.69
C GLY A 128 4.30 8.01 11.63
N LEU A 129 5.60 7.92 11.95
CA LEU A 129 6.35 6.68 11.90
C LEU A 129 5.75 5.58 12.79
N LEU A 130 5.38 5.91 14.04
CA LEU A 130 4.72 4.98 14.97
C LEU A 130 3.42 4.43 14.38
N ARG A 131 2.61 5.29 13.74
CA ARG A 131 1.39 4.86 13.05
C ARG A 131 1.69 3.94 11.86
N GLY A 132 2.73 4.24 11.09
CA GLY A 132 3.19 3.40 9.98
C GLY A 132 3.61 2.01 10.45
N VAL A 133 4.44 1.94 11.50
CA VAL A 133 4.88 0.68 12.13
C VAL A 133 3.68 -0.09 12.69
N LEU A 134 2.79 0.57 13.42
CA LEU A 134 1.58 -0.08 13.94
C LEU A 134 0.72 -0.64 12.81
N THR A 135 0.60 0.07 11.69
CA THR A 135 -0.16 -0.41 10.53
C THR A 135 0.49 -1.66 9.92
N ALA A 136 1.82 -1.68 9.79
CA ALA A 136 2.54 -2.85 9.31
C ALA A 136 2.36 -4.05 10.25
N VAL A 137 2.53 -3.87 11.56
CA VAL A 137 2.32 -4.94 12.56
C VAL A 137 0.89 -5.47 12.53
N LEU A 138 -0.11 -4.60 12.42
CA LEU A 138 -1.51 -5.03 12.33
C LEU A 138 -1.80 -5.78 11.03
N LEU A 139 -1.18 -5.40 9.92
CA LEU A 139 -1.27 -6.14 8.66
C LEU A 139 -0.66 -7.54 8.81
N ASP A 140 0.51 -7.62 9.44
CA ASP A 140 1.24 -8.86 9.68
C ASP A 140 0.44 -9.83 10.57
N LEU A 141 -0.18 -9.30 11.63
CA LEU A 141 -1.10 -10.04 12.50
C LEU A 141 -2.36 -10.49 11.75
N ALA A 142 -2.93 -9.62 10.91
CA ALA A 142 -4.10 -9.96 10.11
C ALA A 142 -3.77 -11.08 9.10
N ALA A 143 -2.62 -11.01 8.44
CA ALA A 143 -2.15 -12.04 7.50
C ALA A 143 -1.85 -13.37 8.22
N ALA A 144 -1.27 -13.31 9.41
CA ALA A 144 -1.01 -14.50 10.24
C ALA A 144 -2.30 -15.20 10.73
N ALA A 145 -3.39 -14.44 10.91
CA ALA A 145 -4.69 -14.98 11.32
C ALA A 145 -5.48 -15.65 10.18
N VAL A 146 -5.04 -15.50 8.92
CA VAL A 146 -5.70 -16.13 7.77
C VAL A 146 -5.39 -17.64 7.75
N PRO A 147 -6.42 -18.53 7.69
CA PRO A 147 -6.26 -19.99 7.73
C PRO A 147 -5.77 -20.57 6.38
N ILE A 148 -4.75 -19.94 5.81
CA ILE A 148 -4.12 -20.32 4.53
C ILE A 148 -2.60 -20.46 4.74
N GLY A 149 -2.14 -20.43 6.00
CA GLY A 149 -0.75 -20.69 6.35
C GLY A 149 0.27 -19.72 5.73
N LEU A 150 -0.08 -18.44 5.54
CA LEU A 150 0.83 -17.48 4.91
C LEU A 150 2.15 -17.30 5.70
N PRO A 151 3.30 -17.22 5.02
CA PRO A 151 4.57 -16.90 5.67
C PRO A 151 4.64 -15.40 5.97
N THR A 152 4.62 -15.03 7.25
CA THR A 152 4.76 -13.64 7.71
C THR A 152 6.02 -13.44 8.54
N VAL A 153 6.43 -12.19 8.76
CA VAL A 153 7.64 -11.89 9.56
C VAL A 153 7.43 -12.35 11.01
N LEU A 154 6.28 -12.03 11.61
CA LEU A 154 5.93 -12.48 12.96
C LEU A 154 5.94 -14.00 13.12
N ARG A 155 5.46 -14.74 12.12
CA ARG A 155 5.41 -16.20 12.16
C ARG A 155 6.78 -16.84 12.16
N ARG A 156 7.75 -16.28 11.43
CA ARG A 156 9.14 -16.77 11.47
C ARG A 156 9.86 -16.48 12.78
N LEU A 157 9.42 -15.46 13.52
CA LEU A 157 10.03 -15.05 14.78
C LEU A 157 9.37 -15.68 16.00
N THR A 158 8.21 -16.32 15.85
CA THR A 158 7.50 -16.98 16.94
C THR A 158 7.77 -18.49 16.95
N PRO A 159 8.10 -19.10 18.11
CA PRO A 159 8.36 -20.53 18.19
C PRO A 159 7.13 -21.36 17.81
N ASP A 160 7.33 -22.55 17.23
CA ASP A 160 6.22 -23.40 16.76
C ASP A 160 5.18 -23.72 17.84
N SER A 161 5.63 -23.80 19.09
CA SER A 161 4.79 -24.00 20.27
C SER A 161 3.77 -22.88 20.56
N TRP A 162 3.92 -21.71 19.94
CA TRP A 162 3.02 -20.56 20.11
C TRP A 162 1.96 -20.49 19.01
N HIS A 163 2.02 -21.36 18.00
CA HIS A 163 0.93 -21.58 17.04
C HIS A 163 -0.21 -22.38 17.70
N VAL A 164 -0.84 -21.82 18.74
CA VAL A 164 -1.95 -22.47 19.44
C VAL A 164 -3.28 -21.83 19.05
N GLY A 165 -4.10 -22.61 18.35
CA GLY A 165 -5.54 -22.36 18.15
C GLY A 165 -5.95 -22.12 16.70
N GLY A 166 -6.68 -23.08 16.12
CA GLY A 166 -7.54 -22.94 14.93
C GLY A 166 -6.91 -22.58 13.57
N ALA A 167 -5.76 -21.90 13.56
CA ALA A 167 -5.05 -21.37 12.39
C ALA A 167 -3.76 -22.15 12.10
N ALA A 168 -3.78 -23.47 12.33
CA ALA A 168 -2.64 -24.37 12.14
C ALA A 168 -2.83 -25.37 10.99
N TYR A 169 -3.70 -25.06 10.02
CA TYR A 169 -3.76 -25.75 8.73
C TYR A 169 -3.65 -24.73 7.60
#